data_AF-A0A834ZMR0-F1
#
_entry.id   AF-A0A834ZMR0-F1
#
_cell.length_a   1.000
_cell.length_b   1.000
_cell.length_c   1.000
_cell.angle_alpha   90.00
_cell.angle_beta   90.00
_cell.angle_gamma   90.00
#
_symmetry.space_group_name_H-M   'P 1'
#
loop_
_entity.id
_entity.type
_entity.pdbx_description
1 polymer ?
#
loop_
_entity_poly.entity_id
_entity_poly.type
_entity_poly.pdbx_seq_one_letter_code
_entity_poly.pdbx_strand_id
1 'polypeptide(L)'
;MELVDPRLGSSFNKEEVMGMINVALICTNASPTLRPTMSAVVSMLEGRAVVQQLVSDPSISGDDDMRFKALKNHYQKSQDESMSDSQTQSILTDGPWTGSSTSVHDLYPVNLDSQYLTNRV
;
A
#
# COMPACT_ATOMS: atom_id res chain seq x y z
N MET A 1 -3.19 -11.43 -15.08
CA MET A 1 -2.67 -11.98 -13.82
C MET A 1 -1.39 -11.24 -13.39
N GLU A 2 -1.32 -9.93 -13.61
CA GLU A 2 -0.12 -9.13 -13.33
C GLU A 2 0.08 -8.89 -11.82
N LEU A 3 -0.98 -9.07 -11.02
CA LEU A 3 -0.94 -8.94 -9.56
C LEU A 3 -0.37 -10.18 -8.85
N VAL A 4 -0.23 -11.32 -9.54
CA VAL A 4 0.29 -12.55 -8.95
C VAL A 4 1.80 -12.46 -8.85
N ASP A 5 2.38 -12.90 -7.72
CA ASP A 5 3.84 -12.93 -7.54
C ASP A 5 4.50 -13.70 -8.71
N PRO A 6 5.42 -13.08 -9.48
CA PRO A 6 6.10 -13.73 -10.60
C PRO A 6 6.82 -15.03 -10.22
N ARG A 7 7.21 -15.19 -8.96
CA ARG A 7 7.89 -16.39 -8.45
C ARG A 7 7.00 -17.64 -8.45
N LEU A 8 5.68 -17.48 -8.50
CA LEU A 8 4.72 -18.57 -8.69
C LEU A 8 4.70 -19.09 -10.14
N GLY A 9 5.32 -18.38 -11.08
CA GLY A 9 5.35 -18.77 -12.50
C GLY A 9 3.94 -19.01 -13.05
N SER A 10 3.72 -20.18 -13.63
CA SER A 10 2.41 -20.66 -14.11
C SER A 10 1.73 -21.65 -13.17
N SER A 11 2.33 -21.96 -12.02
CA SER A 11 1.79 -22.95 -11.07
C SER A 11 0.83 -22.30 -10.08
N PHE A 12 -0.26 -21.74 -10.56
CA PHE A 12 -1.35 -21.26 -9.71
C PHE A 12 -2.71 -21.47 -10.37
N ASN A 13 -3.74 -21.65 -9.54
CA ASN A 13 -5.11 -21.71 -10.00
C ASN A 13 -5.69 -20.29 -10.11
N LYS A 14 -6.26 -19.95 -11.27
CA LYS A 14 -6.77 -18.60 -11.54
C LYS A 14 -7.97 -18.25 -10.66
N GLU A 15 -8.85 -19.20 -10.40
CA GLU A 15 -10.04 -19.03 -9.59
C GLU A 15 -9.67 -18.78 -8.12
N GLU A 16 -8.71 -19.52 -7.57
CA GLU A 16 -8.19 -19.33 -6.21
C GLU A 16 -7.52 -17.96 -6.05
N VAL A 17 -6.72 -17.54 -7.03
CA VAL A 17 -6.12 -16.19 -7.04
C VAL A 17 -7.20 -15.12 -7.03
N MET A 18 -8.21 -15.23 -7.88
CA MET A 18 -9.31 -14.25 -7.91
C MET A 18 -10.09 -14.25 -6.59
N GLY A 19 -10.32 -15.43 -6.00
CA GLY A 19 -10.91 -15.56 -4.67
C GLY A 19 -10.10 -14.84 -3.59
N MET A 20 -8.78 -15.05 -3.58
CA MET A 20 -7.87 -14.41 -2.63
C MET A 20 -7.88 -12.89 -2.77
N ILE A 21 -7.88 -12.37 -4.01
CA ILE A 21 -7.96 -10.92 -4.28
C ILE A 21 -9.26 -10.35 -3.73
N ASN A 22 -10.39 -11.02 -3.96
CA ASN A 22 -11.68 -10.56 -3.46
C ASN A 22 -11.71 -10.57 -1.92
N VAL A 23 -11.20 -11.62 -1.28
CA VAL A 23 -11.10 -11.69 0.19
C VAL A 23 -10.23 -10.55 0.72
N ALA A 24 -9.05 -10.33 0.13
CA ALA A 24 -8.14 -9.26 0.54
C ALA A 24 -8.80 -7.89 0.44
N LEU A 25 -9.56 -7.62 -0.63
CA LEU A 25 -10.23 -6.34 -0.85
C LEU A 25 -11.33 -6.06 0.20
N ILE A 26 -12.09 -7.08 0.61
CA ILE A 26 -13.10 -6.92 1.68
C ILE A 26 -12.40 -6.76 3.04
N CYS A 27 -11.32 -7.50 3.30
CA CYS A 27 -10.55 -7.41 4.55
C CYS A 27 -9.89 -6.04 4.75
N THR A 28 -9.49 -5.36 3.68
CA THR A 28 -8.84 -4.04 3.72
C THR A 28 -9.82 -2.88 3.56
N ASN A 29 -11.13 -3.13 3.64
CA ASN A 29 -12.14 -2.09 3.50
C ASN A 29 -11.89 -0.92 4.47
N ALA A 30 -12.04 0.31 3.98
CA ALA A 30 -11.86 1.53 4.78
C ALA A 30 -12.81 1.58 5.98
N SER A 31 -14.04 1.07 5.81
CA SER A 31 -15.01 0.95 6.89
C SER A 31 -14.76 -0.33 7.72
N PRO A 32 -14.44 -0.22 9.03
CA PRO A 32 -14.20 -1.38 9.88
C PRO A 32 -15.41 -2.32 9.99
N THR A 33 -16.63 -1.78 9.90
CA THR A 33 -17.87 -2.57 10.03
C THR A 33 -18.15 -3.45 8.82
N LEU A 34 -17.51 -3.17 7.67
CA LEU A 34 -17.62 -3.98 6.45
C LEU A 34 -16.55 -5.07 6.38
N ARG A 35 -15.54 -5.04 7.26
CA ARG A 35 -14.51 -6.08 7.30
C ARG A 35 -15.10 -7.38 7.86
N PRO A 36 -14.84 -8.53 7.24
CA PRO A 36 -15.35 -9.81 7.71
C PRO A 36 -14.67 -10.21 9.02
N THR A 37 -15.36 -11.02 9.82
CA THR A 37 -14.73 -11.69 10.96
C THR A 37 -13.70 -12.71 10.48
N MET A 38 -12.68 -12.98 11.28
CA MET A 38 -11.65 -13.96 10.92
C MET A 38 -12.22 -15.36 10.64
N SER A 39 -13.29 -15.76 11.33
CA SER A 39 -13.98 -17.04 11.06
C SER A 39 -14.65 -17.06 9.69
N ALA A 40 -15.20 -15.93 9.24
CA ALA A 40 -15.76 -15.80 7.90
C ALA A 40 -14.64 -15.83 6.84
N VAL A 41 -13.52 -15.14 7.09
CA VAL A 41 -12.33 -15.19 6.22
C VAL A 41 -11.84 -16.62 6.03
N VAL A 42 -11.66 -17.37 7.11
CA VAL A 42 -11.23 -18.77 7.06
C VAL A 42 -12.25 -19.62 6.30
N SER A 43 -13.55 -19.41 6.52
CA SER A 43 -14.59 -20.14 5.77
C SER A 43 -14.60 -19.82 4.28
N MET A 44 -14.28 -18.59 3.89
CA MET A 44 -14.12 -18.18 2.48
C MET A 44 -12.89 -18.84 1.85
N LEU A 45 -11.75 -18.85 2.55
CA LEU A 45 -10.50 -19.45 2.06
C LEU A 45 -10.57 -20.98 1.96
N GLU A 46 -11.34 -21.63 2.83
CA GLU A 46 -11.59 -23.07 2.76
C GLU A 46 -12.69 -23.45 1.75
N GLY A 47 -13.24 -22.48 1.00
CA GLY A 47 -14.27 -22.72 -0.01
C GLY A 47 -15.66 -23.07 0.55
N ARG A 48 -15.88 -22.89 1.87
CA ARG A 48 -17.18 -23.15 2.51
C ARG A 48 -18.17 -21.99 2.39
N ALA A 49 -17.68 -20.79 2.08
CA ALA A 49 -18.51 -19.59 1.93
C ALA A 49 -18.18 -18.88 0.62
N VAL A 50 -19.21 -18.37 -0.07
CA VAL A 50 -19.05 -17.63 -1.33
C VAL A 50 -18.54 -16.22 -1.04
N VAL A 51 -17.46 -15.82 -1.71
CA VAL A 51 -16.94 -14.46 -1.64
C VAL A 51 -17.77 -13.58 -2.57
N GLN A 52 -18.41 -12.54 -2.04
CA GLN A 52 -19.10 -11.56 -2.87
C GLN A 52 -18.07 -10.83 -3.73
N GLN A 53 -18.22 -10.94 -5.04
CA GLN A 53 -17.33 -10.28 -5.99
C GLN A 53 -17.62 -8.78 -5.95
N LEU A 54 -16.64 -7.99 -5.53
CA LEU A 54 -16.77 -6.54 -5.52
C LEU A 54 -16.72 -6.05 -6.97
N VAL A 55 -17.89 -5.75 -7.52
CA VAL A 55 -18.00 -5.04 -8.79
C VAL A 55 -17.73 -3.58 -8.49
N SER A 56 -16.52 -3.11 -8.79
CA SER A 56 -16.22 -1.68 -8.76
C SER A 56 -17.06 -1.01 -9.85
N ASP A 57 -18.06 -0.21 -9.46
CA ASP A 57 -18.80 0.64 -10.40
C ASP A 57 -17.83 1.73 -10.90
N PRO A 58 -17.52 1.79 -12.22
CA PRO A 58 -16.58 2.76 -12.76
C PRO A 58 -17.02 4.22 -12.55
N SER A 59 -18.30 4.46 -12.26
CA SER A 59 -18.88 5.80 -12.15
C SER A 59 -18.47 6.58 -10.90
N ILE A 60 -17.91 5.92 -9.88
CA ILE A 60 -17.48 6.57 -8.61
C ILE A 60 -15.99 7.00 -8.66
N SER A 61 -15.25 6.62 -9.71
CA SER A 61 -13.80 6.82 -9.83
C SER A 61 -13.38 8.13 -10.54
N GLY A 62 -14.16 9.21 -10.39
CA GLY A 62 -13.85 10.49 -11.06
C GLY A 62 -12.88 11.39 -10.30
N ASP A 63 -13.08 11.51 -8.98
CA ASP A 63 -12.36 12.49 -8.14
C ASP A 63 -11.07 11.91 -7.53
N ASP A 64 -11.09 10.63 -7.15
CA ASP A 64 -9.94 9.94 -6.53
C ASP A 64 -8.74 9.79 -7.50
N ASP A 65 -8.99 9.68 -8.80
CA ASP A 65 -7.93 9.58 -9.83
C ASP A 65 -7.12 10.88 -9.93
N MET A 66 -7.78 12.04 -9.81
CA MET A 66 -7.12 13.34 -9.83
C MET A 66 -6.23 13.53 -8.60
N ARG A 67 -6.69 13.07 -7.43
CA ARG A 67 -5.93 13.11 -6.18
C ARG A 67 -4.74 12.16 -6.23
N PHE A 68 -4.93 10.93 -6.71
CA PHE A 68 -3.84 9.97 -6.91
C PHE A 68 -2.78 10.49 -7.90
N LYS A 69 -3.21 11.10 -9.01
CA LYS A 69 -2.30 11.77 -9.97
C LYS A 69 -1.55 12.94 -9.34
N ALA A 70 -2.21 13.75 -8.52
CA ALA A 70 -1.57 14.85 -7.82
C ALA A 70 -0.47 14.36 -6.86
N LEU A 71 -0.74 13.30 -6.07
CA LEU A 71 0.28 12.68 -5.23
C LEU A 71 1.44 12.11 -6.07
N LYS A 72 1.15 11.36 -7.14
CA LYS A 72 2.17 10.79 -8.02
C LYS A 72 3.10 11.85 -8.62
N ASN A 73 2.55 12.97 -9.06
CA ASN A 73 3.32 14.09 -9.61
C ASN A 73 4.24 14.72 -8.55
N HIS A 74 3.79 14.83 -7.29
CA HIS A 74 4.61 15.36 -6.21
C HIS A 74 5.85 14.49 -5.94
N TYR A 75 5.72 13.17 -5.96
CA TYR A 75 6.84 12.24 -5.79
C TYR A 75 7.80 12.21 -6.99
N GLN A 76 7.30 12.40 -8.21
CA GLN A 76 8.14 12.45 -9.40
C GLN A 76 8.99 13.73 -9.44
N LYS A 77 8.41 14.87 -9.03
CA LYS A 77 9.11 16.16 -8.98
C LYS A 77 10.35 16.14 -8.06
N SER A 78 10.32 15.37 -6.97
CA SER A 78 11.46 15.22 -6.07
C SER A 78 12.66 14.42 -6.64
N GLN A 79 12.50 13.70 -7.76
CA GLN A 79 13.60 12.94 -8.39
C GLN A 79 14.35 13.73 -9.47
N ASP A 80 13.75 14.78 -10.05
CA ASP A 80 14.37 15.56 -11.12
C ASP A 80 15.21 16.75 -10.61
N GLU A 81 15.19 17.06 -9.31
CA GLU A 81 16.02 18.11 -8.67
C GLU A 81 17.33 17.59 -8.04
N SER A 82 17.84 16.44 -8.49
CA SER A 82 19.20 15.99 -8.15
C SER A 82 20.24 16.55 -9.13
N MET A 83 20.34 17.88 -9.22
CA MET A 83 21.55 18.56 -9.73
C MET A 83 21.50 20.08 -9.39
N SER A 84 21.52 20.45 -8.10
CA SER A 84 22.26 21.63 -7.65
C SER A 84 22.32 21.71 -6.13
N ASP A 85 23.55 21.84 -5.64
CA ASP A 85 24.04 22.20 -4.30
C ASP A 85 23.06 22.65 -3.19
N SER A 86 23.18 21.94 -2.05
CA SER A 86 23.30 22.45 -0.68
C SER A 86 22.54 23.74 -0.28
N GLN A 87 21.45 23.63 0.49
CA GLN A 87 21.35 24.35 1.77
C GLN A 87 20.17 23.87 2.63
N THR A 88 20.50 23.40 3.83
CA THR A 88 19.59 23.21 4.96
C THR A 88 18.93 24.54 5.33
N GLN A 89 17.60 24.61 5.34
CA GLN A 89 16.86 25.58 6.17
C GLN A 89 15.46 25.05 6.48
N SER A 90 15.31 24.47 7.67
CA SER A 90 14.03 24.15 8.29
C SER A 90 13.33 25.45 8.70
N ILE A 91 12.17 25.75 8.13
CA ILE A 91 11.30 26.82 8.61
C ILE A 91 10.10 26.16 9.31
N LEU A 92 10.14 26.22 10.64
CA LEU A 92 9.02 25.96 11.54
C LEU A 92 8.03 27.13 11.43
N THR A 93 6.76 26.84 11.14
CA THR A 93 5.67 27.76 11.43
C THR A 93 4.83 27.19 12.57
N ASP A 94 4.77 27.95 13.66
CA ASP A 94 4.06 27.64 14.89
C ASP A 94 2.56 27.46 14.67
N GLY A 95 2.05 26.29 15.03
CA GLY A 95 0.64 26.03 15.29
C GLY A 95 0.51 25.17 16.55
N PRO A 96 -0.46 25.42 17.47
CA PRO A 96 -0.58 24.64 18.69
C PRO A 96 -0.99 23.18 18.41
N TRP A 97 -0.01 22.31 18.18
CA TRP A 97 -0.22 20.87 18.17
C TRP A 97 -0.12 20.33 19.58
N THR A 98 -1.27 19.91 20.12
CA THR A 98 -1.32 19.05 21.29
C THR A 98 -0.71 17.69 20.95
N GLY A 99 0.53 17.49 21.39
CA GLY A 99 1.05 16.19 21.84
C GLY A 99 1.26 15.09 20.79
N SER A 100 2.12 15.32 19.80
CA SER A 100 2.81 14.21 19.13
C SER A 100 4.18 14.03 19.76
N SER A 101 4.36 12.94 20.51
CA SER A 101 5.67 12.53 21.03
C SER A 101 6.51 11.98 19.88
N THR A 102 7.38 12.80 19.29
CA THR A 102 8.40 12.30 18.36
C THR A 102 9.56 11.75 19.18
N SER A 103 9.75 10.43 19.17
CA SER A 103 11.03 9.87 19.62
C SER A 103 12.09 10.27 18.58
N VAL A 104 12.91 11.26 18.92
CA VAL A 104 13.90 11.94 18.05
C VAL A 104 15.03 11.02 17.53
N HIS A 105 15.01 9.72 17.81
CA HIS A 105 16.03 8.80 17.33
C HIS A 105 15.38 7.52 16.83
N ASP A 106 15.42 7.32 15.51
CA ASP A 106 15.19 6.01 14.91
C ASP A 106 16.34 5.10 15.34
N LEU A 107 16.04 4.12 16.21
CA LEU A 107 17.02 3.18 16.75
C LEU A 107 17.54 2.21 15.69
N TYR A 108 16.98 2.22 14.47
CA TYR A 108 17.46 1.45 13.33
C TYR A 108 17.55 2.33 12.07
N PRO A 109 18.66 3.08 11.89
CA PRO A 109 18.91 3.77 10.64
C PRO A 109 18.98 2.73 9.51
N VAL A 110 18.14 2.90 8.49
CA VAL A 110 18.20 2.08 7.29
C VAL A 110 19.52 2.37 6.59
N ASN A 111 20.49 1.47 6.73
CA ASN A 111 21.78 1.58 6.05
C ASN A 111 21.59 1.14 4.59
N LEU A 112 21.54 2.12 3.69
CA LEU A 112 21.34 1.93 2.26
C LEU A 112 22.52 1.21 1.57
N ASP A 113 23.68 1.14 2.23
CA ASP A 113 24.89 0.46 1.75
C ASP A 113 25.04 -0.97 2.30
N SER A 114 24.00 -1.49 2.97
CA SER A 114 24.05 -2.83 3.54
C SER A 114 24.11 -3.90 2.45
N GLN A 115 25.21 -4.65 2.43
CA GLN A 115 25.53 -5.76 1.51
C GLN A 115 24.50 -6.90 1.55
N TYR A 116 23.54 -6.84 2.48
CA TYR A 116 22.37 -7.70 2.52
C TYR A 116 21.38 -7.43 1.37
N LEU A 117 21.28 -6.19 0.86
CA LEU A 117 20.43 -5.87 -0.30
C LEU A 117 21.06 -6.34 -1.63
N THR A 118 22.38 -6.40 -1.72
CA THR A 118 23.10 -6.78 -2.95
C THR A 118 23.07 -8.27 -3.27
N ASN A 119 22.69 -9.14 -2.32
CA ASN A 119 22.69 -10.60 -2.50
C ASN A 119 21.31 -11.23 -2.77
N ARG A 120 20.30 -10.43 -3.16
CA ARG A 120 19.06 -10.98 -3.74
C ARG A 120 19.26 -11.20 -5.25
N VAL A 121 19.87 -12.33 -5.58
CA VAL A 121 19.80 -12.96 -6.91
C VAL A 121 19.35 -14.41 -6.72
#